data_AF-A0A2N2CAC2-F1
#
_entry.id   AF-A0A2N2CAC2-F1
#
_cell.length_a   1.000
_cell.length_b   1.000
_cell.length_c   1.000
_cell.angle_alpha   90.00
_cell.angle_beta   90.00
_cell.angle_gamma   90.00
#
_symmetry.space_group_name_H-M   'P 1'
#
loop_
_entity.id
_entity.type
_entity.pdbx_description
1 polymer ?
#
loop_
_entity_poly.entity_id
_entity_poly.type
_entity_poly.pdbx_seq_one_letter_code
_entity_poly.pdbx_strand_id
1 'polypeptide(L)'
;MSNIKKEITGTKTDTTKNEIELYAILEGLKSLTNSGKTKSITIITENHYITRGINELLKTWQRNNWKSAKGKEIKNKELWQEIWNYIRINPMIKAEYGEGTNEN
;
A
#
# COMPACT_ATOMS: atom_id res chain seq x y z
N MET A 1 14.11 0.08 -22.73
CA MET A 1 13.01 -0.53 -21.96
C MET A 1 11.84 0.43 -21.99
N SER A 2 10.65 -0.02 -22.38
CA SER A 2 9.45 0.82 -22.43
C SER A 2 8.87 1.01 -21.03
N ASN A 3 8.74 2.26 -20.60
CA ASN A 3 7.97 2.60 -19.40
C ASN A 3 6.48 2.44 -19.72
N ILE A 4 5.81 1.48 -19.08
CA ILE A 4 4.35 1.32 -19.17
C ILE A 4 3.73 2.09 -17.99
N LYS A 5 3.18 3.27 -18.26
CA LYS A 5 2.38 4.05 -17.28
C LYS A 5 0.91 3.62 -17.43
N LYS A 6 0.27 3.21 -16.33
CA LYS A 6 -1.17 2.98 -16.25
C LYS A 6 -1.71 3.78 -15.08
N GLU A 7 -2.58 4.75 -15.38
CA GLU A 7 -3.23 5.58 -14.36
C GLU A 7 -4.59 4.99 -14.02
N ILE A 8 -4.92 4.93 -12.72
CA ILE A 8 -6.21 4.48 -12.20
C ILE A 8 -6.73 5.60 -11.30
N THR A 9 -7.90 6.15 -11.63
CA THR A 9 -8.55 7.22 -10.86
C THR A 9 -9.93 6.76 -10.37
N GLY A 10 -10.35 7.25 -9.22
CA GLY A 10 -11.65 6.95 -8.63
C GLY A 10 -11.93 7.82 -7.41
N THR A 11 -13.21 8.13 -7.16
CA THR A 11 -13.66 8.91 -6.00
C THR A 11 -14.74 8.13 -5.25
N LYS A 12 -14.66 8.09 -3.92
CA LYS A 12 -15.66 7.48 -3.06
C LYS A 12 -16.13 8.52 -2.04
N THR A 13 -17.43 8.75 -1.96
CA THR A 13 -18.02 9.69 -0.99
C THR A 13 -17.76 9.18 0.43
N ASP A 14 -17.32 10.08 1.30
CA ASP A 14 -17.06 9.82 2.73
C ASP A 14 -15.82 8.94 3.03
N THR A 15 -14.69 9.22 2.36
CA THR A 15 -13.42 8.50 2.58
C THR A 15 -12.29 9.43 3.02
N THR A 16 -11.34 8.89 3.80
CA THR A 16 -10.14 9.64 4.19
C THR A 16 -9.05 9.54 3.12
N LYS A 17 -8.15 10.53 3.02
CA LYS A 17 -6.97 10.47 2.11
C LYS A 17 -6.21 9.13 2.24
N ASN A 18 -6.01 8.66 3.47
CA ASN A 18 -5.33 7.39 3.73
C ASN A 18 -6.11 6.17 3.22
N GLU A 19 -7.44 6.16 3.33
CA GLU A 19 -8.26 5.05 2.84
C GLU A 19 -8.22 4.98 1.30
N ILE A 20 -8.38 6.13 0.62
CA ILE A 20 -8.27 6.22 -0.84
C ILE A 20 -6.91 5.71 -1.31
N GLU A 21 -5.84 6.15 -0.66
CA GLU A 21 -4.49 5.80 -1.04
C GLU A 21 -4.17 4.31 -0.79
N LEU A 22 -4.61 3.76 0.33
CA LEU A 22 -4.49 2.32 0.60
C LEU A 22 -5.31 1.48 -0.39
N TYR A 23 -6.50 1.94 -0.77
CA TYR A 23 -7.30 1.29 -1.80
C TYR A 23 -6.59 1.31 -3.15
N ALA A 24 -6.04 2.46 -3.57
CA ALA A 24 -5.28 2.57 -4.81
C ALA A 24 -4.06 1.65 -4.83
N ILE A 25 -3.32 1.56 -3.72
CA ILE A 25 -2.20 0.62 -3.55
C ILE A 25 -2.68 -0.83 -3.70
N LEU A 26 -3.76 -1.21 -3.02
CA LEU A 26 -4.31 -2.56 -3.09
C LEU A 26 -4.72 -2.94 -4.51
N GLU A 27 -5.42 -2.05 -5.22
CA GLU A 27 -5.83 -2.29 -6.61
C GLU A 27 -4.63 -2.36 -7.57
N GLY A 28 -3.60 -1.55 -7.35
CA GLY A 28 -2.33 -1.64 -8.08
C GLY A 28 -1.66 -3.01 -7.90
N LEU A 29 -1.56 -3.48 -6.64
CA LEU A 29 -0.99 -4.78 -6.30
C LEU A 29 -1.77 -5.94 -6.92
N LYS A 30 -3.11 -5.90 -6.86
CA LYS A 30 -4.00 -6.87 -7.53
C LYS A 30 -3.74 -6.89 -9.03
N SER A 31 -3.73 -5.72 -9.68
CA SER A 31 -3.54 -5.61 -11.13
C SER A 31 -2.17 -6.16 -11.57
N LEU A 32 -1.11 -5.86 -10.83
CA LEU A 32 0.25 -6.35 -11.14
C LEU A 32 0.36 -7.87 -10.95
N THR A 33 -0.22 -8.38 -9.86
CA THR A 33 -0.23 -9.82 -9.55
C THR A 33 -0.99 -10.61 -10.61
N ASN A 34 -2.19 -10.17 -11.00
CA ASN A 34 -2.99 -10.81 -12.05
C ASN A 34 -2.29 -10.78 -13.42
N SER A 35 -1.37 -9.84 -13.64
CA SER A 35 -0.58 -9.74 -14.88
C SER A 35 0.70 -10.61 -14.84
N GLY A 36 0.94 -11.36 -13.76
CA GLY A 36 2.17 -12.14 -13.56
C GLY A 36 3.43 -11.29 -13.29
N LYS A 37 3.26 -9.98 -13.05
CA LYS A 37 4.37 -9.03 -12.79
C LYS A 37 4.61 -8.92 -11.28
N THR A 38 5.19 -9.96 -10.70
CA THR A 38 5.38 -10.08 -9.24
C THR A 38 6.84 -9.95 -8.80
N LYS A 39 7.69 -9.27 -9.58
CA LYS A 39 9.10 -9.04 -9.22
C LYS A 39 9.22 -7.96 -8.12
N SER A 40 10.14 -7.02 -8.28
CA SER A 40 10.29 -5.85 -7.43
C SER A 40 9.17 -4.84 -7.72
N ILE A 41 8.41 -4.46 -6.69
CA ILE A 41 7.39 -3.42 -6.76
C ILE A 41 7.78 -2.33 -5.77
N THR A 42 7.97 -1.11 -6.27
CA THR A 42 8.15 0.07 -5.42
C THR A 42 6.88 0.88 -5.45
N ILE A 43 6.28 1.10 -4.29
CA ILE A 43 5.11 1.97 -4.08
C ILE A 43 5.65 3.36 -3.74
N ILE A 44 5.31 4.37 -4.53
CA ILE A 44 5.72 5.76 -4.28
C ILE A 44 4.52 6.51 -3.71
N THR A 45 4.72 7.18 -2.58
CA THR A 45 3.66 7.90 -1.86
C THR A 45 4.25 9.04 -1.03
N GLU A 46 3.55 10.15 -0.94
CA GLU A 46 3.87 11.25 -0.01
C GLU A 46 3.35 11.00 1.41
N ASN A 47 2.91 9.78 1.72
CA ASN A 47 2.26 9.45 2.97
C ASN A 47 3.19 8.63 3.86
N HIS A 48 3.90 9.32 4.77
CA HIS A 48 4.78 8.67 5.73
C HIS A 48 4.11 7.55 6.55
N TYR A 49 2.81 7.67 6.85
CA TYR A 49 2.09 6.61 7.57
C TYR A 49 2.00 5.34 6.73
N ILE A 50 1.73 5.47 5.42
CA ILE A 50 1.67 4.32 4.51
C ILE A 50 3.06 3.77 4.23
N THR A 51 4.06 4.63 3.99
CA THR A 51 5.45 4.20 3.79
C THR A 51 5.94 3.35 4.97
N ARG A 52 5.76 3.83 6.20
CA ARG A 52 6.10 3.08 7.41
C ARG A 52 5.22 1.86 7.61
N GLY A 53 3.93 1.98 7.30
CA GLY A 53 2.98 0.87 7.32
C GLY A 53 3.52 -0.33 6.54
N ILE A 54 3.83 -0.12 5.27
CA ILE A 54 4.34 -1.13 4.33
C ILE A 54 5.71 -1.67 4.78
N ASN A 55 6.65 -0.80 5.13
CA ASN A 55 8.04 -1.20 5.36
C ASN A 55 8.31 -1.77 6.76
N GLU A 56 7.60 -1.29 7.79
CA GLU A 56 7.97 -1.53 9.19
C GLU A 56 6.82 -2.15 10.00
N LEU A 57 5.60 -1.67 9.82
CA LEU A 57 4.54 -1.88 10.82
C LEU A 57 3.69 -3.10 10.55
N LEU A 58 3.49 -3.49 9.29
CA LEU A 58 2.59 -4.60 8.92
C LEU A 58 2.90 -5.91 9.66
N LYS A 59 4.18 -6.31 9.75
CA LYS A 59 4.59 -7.53 10.47
C LYS A 59 4.27 -7.42 11.96
N THR A 60 4.44 -6.25 12.55
CA THR A 60 4.14 -6.00 13.97
C THR A 60 2.64 -6.00 14.22
N TRP A 61 1.86 -5.32 13.37
CA TRP A 61 0.40 -5.31 13.47
C TRP A 61 -0.17 -6.71 13.29
N GLN A 62 0.29 -7.49 12.32
CA GLN A 62 -0.16 -8.86 12.13
C GLN A 62 0.09 -9.73 13.38
N ARG A 63 1.29 -9.64 13.97
CA ARG A 63 1.61 -10.36 15.23
C ARG A 63 0.77 -9.90 16.42
N ASN A 64 0.33 -8.63 16.42
CA ASN A 64 -0.48 -8.04 17.48
C ASN A 64 -1.98 -8.03 17.15
N ASN A 65 -2.47 -8.98 16.36
CA ASN A 65 -3.89 -9.09 15.98
C ASN A 65 -4.49 -7.79 15.43
N TRP A 66 -3.69 -7.05 14.65
CA TRP A 66 -4.05 -5.79 14.01
C TRP A 66 -4.41 -4.68 15.00
N LYS A 67 -3.74 -4.67 16.14
CA LYS A 67 -3.85 -3.63 17.16
C LYS A 67 -2.61 -2.75 17.19
N SER A 68 -2.83 -1.46 17.44
CA SER A 68 -1.81 -0.48 17.76
C SER A 68 -1.10 -0.81 19.09
N ALA A 69 0.01 -0.13 19.36
CA ALA A 69 0.72 -0.24 20.64
C ALA A 69 -0.16 0.11 21.86
N LYS A 70 -1.24 0.87 21.66
CA LYS A 70 -2.22 1.22 22.70
C LYS A 70 -3.34 0.18 22.85
N GLY A 71 -3.24 -0.98 22.19
CA GLY A 71 -4.23 -2.05 22.24
C GLY A 71 -5.51 -1.82 21.45
N LYS A 72 -5.68 -0.63 20.85
CA LYS A 72 -6.81 -0.31 19.96
C LYS A 72 -6.57 -0.87 18.57
N GLU A 73 -7.63 -1.32 17.91
CA GLU A 73 -7.62 -1.70 16.50
C GLU A 73 -7.06 -0.58 15.62
N ILE A 74 -6.25 -0.93 14.62
CA ILE A 74 -5.70 0.06 13.70
C ILE A 74 -6.78 0.55 12.73
N LYS A 75 -6.66 1.80 12.28
CA LYS A 75 -7.52 2.31 11.20
C LYS A 75 -7.24 1.55 9.90
N ASN A 76 -8.27 1.39 9.07
CA ASN A 76 -8.20 0.75 7.75
C ASN A 76 -7.63 -0.68 7.82
N LYS A 77 -7.94 -1.42 8.90
CA LYS A 77 -7.38 -2.75 9.16
C LYS A 77 -7.61 -3.71 8.01
N GLU A 78 -8.80 -3.72 7.44
CA GLU A 78 -9.20 -4.63 6.36
C GLU A 78 -8.31 -4.41 5.13
N LEU A 79 -8.06 -3.15 4.75
CA LEU A 79 -7.14 -2.82 3.65
C LEU A 79 -5.70 -3.23 3.97
N TRP A 80 -5.25 -3.00 5.20
CA TRP A 80 -3.91 -3.42 5.63
C TRP A 80 -3.73 -4.93 5.64
N GLN A 81 -4.76 -5.69 6.04
CA GLN A 81 -4.79 -7.15 6.00
C GLN A 81 -4.64 -7.67 4.57
N GLU A 82 -5.37 -7.09 3.63
CA GLU A 82 -5.28 -7.43 2.21
C GLU A 82 -3.91 -7.10 1.64
N ILE A 83 -3.39 -5.89 1.88
CA ILE A 83 -2.05 -5.48 1.45
C ILE A 83 -0.97 -6.42 2.02
N TRP A 84 -1.10 -6.83 3.28
CA TRP A 84 -0.19 -7.79 3.90
C TRP A 84 -0.18 -9.15 3.22
N ASN A 85 -1.31 -9.62 2.68
CA ASN A 85 -1.35 -10.89 1.94
C ASN A 85 -0.45 -10.87 0.70
N TYR A 86 -0.28 -9.72 0.05
CA TYR A 86 0.65 -9.54 -1.06
C TYR A 86 2.10 -9.40 -0.59
N ILE A 87 2.34 -8.58 0.44
CA ILE A 87 3.69 -8.31 0.93
C ILE A 87 4.32 -9.56 1.56
N ARG A 88 3.56 -10.36 2.31
CA ARG A 88 4.10 -11.56 2.96
C ARG A 88 4.60 -12.62 1.99
N ILE A 89 4.04 -12.66 0.77
CA ILE A 89 4.43 -13.61 -0.28
C ILE A 89 5.45 -13.02 -1.26
N ASN A 90 5.59 -11.69 -1.29
CA ASN A 90 6.58 -10.98 -2.09
C ASN A 90 7.31 -9.94 -1.23
N PRO A 91 8.41 -10.34 -0.54
CA PRO A 91 9.15 -9.44 0.34
C PRO A 91 9.93 -8.34 -0.40
N MET A 92 9.94 -8.36 -1.74
CA MET A 92 10.55 -7.31 -2.57
C MET A 92 9.60 -6.13 -2.82
N ILE A 93 8.36 -6.19 -2.32
CA ILE A 93 7.45 -5.04 -2.28
C ILE A 93 7.92 -4.09 -1.19
N LYS A 94 8.19 -2.85 -1.56
CA LYS A 94 8.57 -1.77 -0.64
C LYS A 94 7.84 -0.47 -0.96
N ALA A 95 7.79 0.44 0.01
CA ALA A 95 7.32 1.79 -0.21
C ALA A 95 8.46 2.81 -0.06
N GLU A 96 8.46 3.84 -0.89
CA GLU A 96 9.38 4.98 -0.81
C GLU A 96 8.56 6.25 -0.66
N TYR A 97 9.04 7.14 0.21
CA TYR A 97 8.51 8.49 0.28
C TYR A 97 9.02 9.25 -0.94
N GLY A 98 8.11 9.82 -1.72
CA GLY A 98 8.47 10.63 -2.87
C GLY A 98 7.39 11.66 -3.11
N GLU A 99 7.80 12.89 -3.38
CA GLU A 99 6.91 13.90 -3.94
C GLU A 99 6.36 13.36 -5.25
N GLY A 100 5.03 13.36 -5.40
CA GLY A 100 4.39 13.01 -6.66
C GLY A 100 5.12 13.77 -7.75
N THR A 101 5.64 13.05 -8.74
CA THR A 101 6.55 13.63 -9.73
C THR A 101 5.95 14.92 -10.28
N ASN A 102 6.56 16.05 -9.93
CA ASN A 102 6.38 17.31 -10.65
C ASN A 102 6.89 17.04 -12.07
N GLU A 103 6.01 16.59 -12.96
CA GLU A 103 6.28 16.54 -14.39
C GLU A 103 6.27 17.99 -14.88
N ASN A 104 7.47 18.54 -15.11
CA ASN A 104 7.72 19.63 -16.05
C ASN A 104 8.07 19.03 -17.41
#